data_AF-A0A3S0D608-F1
#
_entry.id   AF-A0A3S0D608-F1
#
_cell.length_a   1.000
_cell.length_b   1.000
_cell.length_c   1.000
_cell.angle_alpha   90.00
_cell.angle_beta   90.00
_cell.angle_gamma   90.00
#
_symmetry.space_group_name_H-M   'P 1'
#
loop_
_entity.id
_entity.type
_entity.pdbx_description
1 polymer ?
#
loop_
_entity_poly.entity_id
_entity_poly.type
_entity_poly.pdbx_seq_one_letter_code
_entity_poly.pdbx_strand_id
1 'polypeptide(L)'
;MSNNVLFNNNDDYGTLASEINDAMFENIIVPEKIRDEIPTLNKHGYMKIEIDEFSQEFINIAKNTSDTLLEMGTAYGYTVQKVLENGGKIVANDLSHEHLKILIKNTKKEYRKNLLIKQGAFPDIDFPENSFASILTSRMMHFLDVDQFKLGMKKIHNWLKPSGKFIFITLSPYHYTLNEHFQPIFNKRWSLGDHWPGLIDNNKELAGVLADDVPDFIQVFDVEQLELLMPQFGFNIDKVKLFDYESNDSNGKGHVGMIATKISS
;
A
#
# COMPACT_ATOMS: atom_id res chain seq x y z
N MET A 1 2.95 26.42 24.63
CA MET A 1 3.47 25.40 23.69
C MET A 1 2.51 24.23 23.75
N SER A 2 1.45 24.26 22.94
CA SER A 2 0.48 23.16 22.86
C SER A 2 1.07 22.07 21.98
N ASN A 3 1.31 20.89 22.55
CA ASN A 3 1.74 19.72 21.81
C ASN A 3 0.64 19.36 20.78
N ASN A 4 0.86 19.73 19.53
CA ASN A 4 0.06 19.38 18.35
C ASN A 4 0.24 17.90 17.98
N VAL A 5 0.01 16.98 18.93
CA VAL A 5 -0.02 15.55 18.62
C VAL A 5 -1.43 15.26 18.08
N LEU A 6 -1.59 15.33 16.76
CA LEU A 6 -2.86 15.17 16.02
C LEU A 6 -3.45 13.77 16.16
N PHE A 7 -2.58 12.76 16.19
CA PHE A 7 -2.92 11.37 16.43
C PHE A 7 -2.08 10.88 17.60
N ASN A 8 -2.70 10.25 18.58
CA ASN A 8 -1.96 9.61 19.66
C ASN A 8 -1.26 8.35 19.10
N ASN A 9 -0.01 8.51 18.70
CA ASN A 9 0.83 7.42 18.22
C ASN A 9 1.38 6.53 19.36
N ASN A 10 1.10 6.87 20.63
CA ASN A 10 1.50 6.03 21.76
C ASN A 10 0.58 4.82 21.96
N ASP A 11 -0.54 4.75 21.24
CA ASP A 11 -1.35 3.55 21.17
C ASP A 11 -0.74 2.58 20.13
N ASP A 12 -0.67 1.31 20.52
CA ASP A 12 -0.18 0.21 19.70
C ASP A 12 -0.84 0.20 18.30
N TYR A 13 -2.11 0.56 18.20
CA TYR A 13 -2.89 0.55 16.95
C TYR A 13 -3.23 1.92 16.39
N GLY A 14 -2.89 2.99 17.11
CA GLY A 14 -3.20 4.38 16.74
C GLY A 14 -4.50 4.89 17.37
N THR A 15 -5.06 5.97 16.81
CA THR A 15 -6.22 6.67 17.37
C THR A 15 -7.53 6.20 16.74
N LEU A 16 -8.55 5.93 17.54
CA LEU A 16 -9.87 5.57 17.02
C LEU A 16 -10.54 6.77 16.35
N ALA A 17 -10.97 6.62 15.10
CA ALA A 17 -11.50 7.74 14.32
C ALA A 17 -12.76 8.38 14.91
N SER A 18 -13.52 7.65 15.73
CA SER A 18 -14.68 8.20 16.45
C SER A 18 -14.32 9.14 17.60
N GLU A 19 -13.06 9.15 18.04
CA GLU A 19 -12.56 10.04 19.09
C GLU A 19 -11.98 11.35 18.53
N ILE A 20 -11.84 11.44 17.21
CA ILE A 20 -11.25 12.59 16.53
C ILE A 20 -12.32 13.66 16.26
N ASN A 21 -12.00 14.90 16.63
CA ASN A 21 -12.91 16.04 16.49
C ASN A 21 -13.02 16.51 15.02
N ASP A 22 -14.24 16.69 14.53
CA ASP A 22 -14.52 17.16 13.16
C ASP A 22 -13.93 18.53 12.84
N ALA A 23 -13.71 19.40 13.84
CA ALA A 23 -13.06 20.71 13.66
C ALA A 23 -11.65 20.59 13.06
N MET A 24 -11.02 19.41 13.14
CA MET A 24 -9.70 19.15 12.55
C MET A 24 -9.72 19.06 11.02
N PHE A 25 -10.90 19.01 10.39
CA PHE A 25 -11.07 18.83 8.94
C PHE A 25 -11.46 20.11 8.19
N GLU A 26 -11.52 21.24 8.90
CA GLU A 26 -11.78 22.54 8.30
C GLU A 26 -10.68 22.90 7.28
N ASN A 27 -11.08 23.43 6.12
CA ASN A 27 -10.21 23.86 5.03
C ASN A 27 -9.38 22.77 4.33
N ILE A 28 -9.66 21.48 4.58
CA ILE A 28 -9.02 20.38 3.83
C ILE A 28 -9.59 20.28 2.42
N ILE A 29 -8.71 20.42 1.43
CA ILE A 29 -8.99 20.28 0.01
C ILE A 29 -8.51 18.90 -0.45
N VAL A 30 -9.42 18.12 -1.03
CA VAL A 30 -9.08 16.88 -1.72
C VAL A 30 -8.69 17.25 -3.14
N PRO A 31 -7.55 16.79 -3.67
CA PRO A 31 -7.18 17.03 -5.06
C PRO A 31 -8.26 16.52 -6.03
N GLU A 32 -8.38 17.18 -7.17
CA GLU A 32 -9.30 16.73 -8.21
C GLU A 32 -8.86 15.38 -8.77
N LYS A 33 -9.85 14.54 -9.05
CA LYS A 33 -9.64 13.25 -9.69
C LYS A 33 -9.17 13.44 -11.13
N ILE A 34 -8.12 12.74 -11.53
CA ILE A 34 -7.60 12.67 -12.89
C ILE A 34 -7.81 11.24 -13.39
N ARG A 35 -8.64 11.05 -14.43
CA ARG A 35 -8.99 9.73 -15.00
C ARG A 35 -9.65 8.75 -14.01
N ASP A 36 -8.88 7.87 -13.38
CA ASP A 36 -9.26 6.87 -12.36
C ASP A 36 -8.40 7.00 -11.09
N GLU A 37 -7.69 8.12 -10.95
CA GLU A 37 -6.71 8.37 -9.92
C GLU A 37 -6.93 9.72 -9.24
N ILE A 38 -6.40 9.86 -8.03
CA ILE A 38 -6.31 11.13 -7.31
C ILE A 38 -4.84 11.35 -6.92
N PRO A 39 -4.20 12.44 -7.38
CA PRO A 39 -2.81 12.73 -7.00
C PRO A 39 -2.69 12.92 -5.49
N THR A 40 -1.59 12.44 -4.92
CA THR A 40 -1.30 12.59 -3.49
C THR A 40 -0.80 14.00 -3.16
N LEU A 41 -1.19 14.55 -2.00
CA LEU A 41 -0.83 15.92 -1.60
C LEU A 41 0.69 16.08 -1.40
N ASN A 42 1.39 15.01 -1.06
CA ASN A 42 2.84 14.98 -0.89
C ASN A 42 3.62 14.70 -2.18
N LYS A 43 2.94 14.64 -3.34
CA LYS A 43 3.58 14.38 -4.65
C LYS A 43 4.39 13.07 -4.65
N HIS A 44 3.80 12.03 -4.09
CA HIS A 44 4.43 10.72 -3.92
C HIS A 44 3.57 9.62 -4.56
N GLY A 45 3.02 9.91 -5.74
CA GLY A 45 2.18 9.03 -6.52
C GLY A 45 0.69 9.37 -6.46
N TYR A 46 -0.13 8.37 -6.78
CA TYR A 46 -1.57 8.52 -6.99
C TYR A 46 -2.36 7.43 -6.23
N MET A 47 -3.52 7.81 -5.71
CA MET A 47 -4.49 6.84 -5.19
C MET A 47 -5.42 6.39 -6.32
N LYS A 48 -5.45 5.09 -6.64
CA LYS A 48 -6.46 4.51 -7.55
C LYS A 48 -7.83 4.48 -6.86
N ILE A 49 -8.87 4.69 -7.66
CA ILE A 49 -10.27 4.50 -7.23
C ILE A 49 -10.95 3.33 -7.94
N GLU A 50 -10.18 2.45 -8.55
CA GLU A 50 -10.59 1.15 -9.08
C GLU A 50 -10.18 0.05 -8.09
N ILE A 51 -11.05 -0.94 -7.84
CA ILE A 51 -10.74 -2.11 -7.02
C ILE A 51 -10.28 -3.24 -7.93
N ASP A 52 -8.98 -3.52 -7.94
CA ASP A 52 -8.44 -4.72 -8.57
C ASP A 52 -8.82 -5.99 -7.81
N GLU A 53 -8.59 -7.15 -8.43
CA GLU A 53 -8.97 -8.44 -7.84
C GLU A 53 -8.24 -8.80 -6.53
N PHE A 54 -7.06 -8.23 -6.29
CA PHE A 54 -6.29 -8.47 -5.06
C PHE A 54 -6.85 -7.62 -3.92
N SER A 55 -7.11 -6.34 -4.20
CA SER A 55 -7.84 -5.44 -3.30
C SER A 55 -9.25 -5.97 -3.01
N GLN A 56 -9.91 -6.61 -3.97
CA GLN A 56 -11.21 -7.25 -3.78
C GLN A 56 -11.12 -8.44 -2.81
N GLU A 57 -10.04 -9.22 -2.85
CA GLU A 57 -9.82 -10.30 -1.89
C GLU A 57 -9.62 -9.76 -0.47
N PHE A 58 -8.88 -8.66 -0.31
CA PHE A 58 -8.74 -7.99 0.99
C PHE A 58 -10.11 -7.59 1.58
N ILE A 59 -10.99 -7.02 0.74
CA ILE A 59 -12.37 -6.67 1.12
C ILE A 59 -13.19 -7.92 1.45
N ASN A 60 -13.00 -9.04 0.73
CA ASN A 60 -13.69 -10.29 1.00
C ASN A 60 -13.27 -10.91 2.33
N ILE A 61 -11.98 -10.85 2.68
CA ILE A 61 -11.49 -11.28 3.99
C ILE A 61 -12.17 -10.48 5.11
N ALA A 62 -12.29 -9.16 4.93
CA ALA A 62 -12.93 -8.28 5.92
C ALA A 62 -14.37 -8.66 6.24
N LYS A 63 -15.12 -9.20 5.27
CA LYS A 63 -16.51 -9.65 5.45
C LYS A 63 -16.62 -10.91 6.32
N ASN A 64 -15.57 -11.72 6.33
CA ASN A 64 -15.58 -13.08 6.88
C ASN A 64 -14.80 -13.20 8.19
N THR A 65 -14.32 -12.09 8.75
CA THR A 65 -13.57 -12.08 10.01
C THR A 65 -14.04 -10.95 10.93
N SER A 66 -13.94 -11.19 12.23
CA SER A 66 -14.15 -10.16 13.26
C SER A 66 -12.86 -9.47 13.70
N ASP A 67 -11.74 -9.97 13.18
CA ASP A 67 -10.39 -9.46 13.41
C ASP A 67 -10.11 -8.18 12.63
N THR A 68 -9.10 -7.46 13.07
CA THR A 68 -8.67 -6.20 12.46
C THR A 68 -7.81 -6.48 11.22
N LEU A 69 -8.03 -5.70 10.16
CA LEU A 69 -7.18 -5.63 8.97
C LEU A 69 -6.27 -4.41 9.07
N LEU A 70 -5.21 -4.38 8.26
CA LEU A 70 -4.32 -3.21 8.14
C LEU A 70 -4.14 -2.85 6.68
N GLU A 71 -4.30 -1.57 6.34
CA GLU A 71 -3.86 -1.01 5.07
C GLU A 71 -2.69 -0.05 5.31
N MET A 72 -1.57 -0.32 4.66
CA MET A 72 -0.32 0.45 4.73
C MET A 72 -0.20 1.34 3.50
N GLY A 73 0.04 2.64 3.70
CA GLY A 73 0.09 3.62 2.62
C GLY A 73 -1.29 3.87 2.00
N THR A 74 -2.28 4.17 2.84
CA THR A 74 -3.69 4.21 2.43
C THR A 74 -4.08 5.43 1.59
N ALA A 75 -3.23 6.48 1.55
CA ALA A 75 -3.57 7.78 0.98
C ALA A 75 -4.93 8.29 1.50
N TYR A 76 -5.90 8.53 0.61
CA TYR A 76 -7.24 9.02 0.98
C TYR A 76 -8.22 7.89 1.35
N GLY A 77 -7.74 6.63 1.39
CA GLY A 77 -8.40 5.45 1.95
C GLY A 77 -9.57 4.91 1.15
N TYR A 78 -9.45 4.84 -0.18
CA TYR A 78 -10.51 4.29 -1.03
C TYR A 78 -10.87 2.83 -0.65
N THR A 79 -9.89 1.95 -0.48
CA THR A 79 -10.09 0.55 -0.06
C THR A 79 -10.57 0.46 1.39
N VAL A 80 -10.04 1.29 2.29
CA VAL A 80 -10.53 1.43 3.67
C VAL A 80 -12.03 1.69 3.72
N GLN A 81 -12.56 2.61 2.90
CA GLN A 81 -14.01 2.85 2.85
C GLN A 81 -14.77 1.58 2.47
N LYS A 82 -14.26 0.79 1.51
CA LYS A 82 -14.90 -0.46 1.10
C LYS A 82 -14.88 -1.53 2.19
N VAL A 83 -13.81 -1.61 2.97
CA VAL A 83 -13.75 -2.48 4.15
C VAL A 83 -14.81 -2.07 5.18
N LEU A 84 -14.91 -0.77 5.48
CA LEU A 84 -15.86 -0.22 6.46
C LEU A 84 -17.33 -0.37 6.02
N GLU A 85 -17.63 -0.10 4.75
CA GLU A 85 -18.97 -0.28 4.14
C GLU A 85 -19.46 -1.74 4.27
N ASN A 86 -18.54 -2.70 4.34
CA ASN A 86 -18.83 -4.12 4.52
C ASN A 86 -18.75 -4.58 5.99
N GLY A 87 -18.67 -3.65 6.95
CA GLY A 87 -18.68 -3.94 8.38
C GLY A 87 -17.35 -4.39 8.97
N GLY A 88 -16.27 -4.38 8.17
CA GLY A 88 -14.93 -4.76 8.62
C GLY A 88 -14.33 -3.77 9.62
N LYS A 89 -13.31 -4.22 10.36
CA LYS A 89 -12.48 -3.39 11.25
C LYS A 89 -11.10 -3.23 10.62
N ILE A 90 -10.58 -2.01 10.65
CA ILE A 90 -9.33 -1.71 9.95
C ILE A 90 -8.51 -0.63 10.64
N VAL A 91 -7.20 -0.85 10.68
CA VAL A 91 -6.21 0.19 10.89
C VAL A 91 -5.78 0.73 9.53
N ALA A 92 -5.83 2.04 9.37
CA ALA A 92 -5.35 2.73 8.19
C ALA A 92 -4.08 3.52 8.54
N ASN A 93 -3.00 3.24 7.81
CA ASN A 93 -1.71 3.92 7.97
C ASN A 93 -1.35 4.73 6.73
N ASP A 94 -0.83 5.93 6.97
CA ASP A 94 -0.14 6.76 5.97
C ASP A 94 0.90 7.64 6.67
N LEU A 95 1.92 8.07 5.94
CA LEU A 95 2.91 9.02 6.47
C LEU A 95 2.31 10.43 6.62
N SER A 96 1.32 10.76 5.77
CA SER A 96 0.74 12.10 5.67
C SER A 96 -0.48 12.24 6.57
N HIS A 97 -0.37 13.16 7.53
CA HIS A 97 -1.50 13.56 8.36
C HIS A 97 -2.68 14.10 7.54
N GLU A 98 -2.43 14.84 6.45
CA GLU A 98 -3.49 15.41 5.61
C GLU A 98 -4.25 14.30 4.85
N HIS A 99 -3.57 13.25 4.40
CA HIS A 99 -4.21 12.09 3.78
C HIS A 99 -5.18 11.40 4.76
N LEU A 100 -4.71 11.14 5.98
CA LEU A 100 -5.50 10.51 7.03
C LEU A 100 -6.69 11.38 7.45
N LYS A 101 -6.53 12.71 7.51
CA LYS A 101 -7.66 13.62 7.76
C LYS A 101 -8.70 13.56 6.65
N ILE A 102 -8.31 13.51 5.38
CA ILE A 102 -9.24 13.34 4.24
C ILE A 102 -10.01 12.02 4.37
N LEU A 103 -9.30 10.92 4.69
CA LEU A 103 -9.91 9.63 4.94
C LEU A 103 -11.02 9.73 6.02
N ILE A 104 -10.70 10.26 7.21
CA ILE A 104 -11.67 10.37 8.32
C ILE A 104 -12.85 11.29 7.96
N LYS A 105 -12.58 12.42 7.29
CA LYS A 105 -13.60 13.36 6.81
C LYS A 105 -14.60 12.66 5.89
N ASN A 106 -14.11 11.80 5.00
CA ASN A 106 -14.92 11.08 4.03
C ASN A 106 -15.58 9.82 4.62
N THR A 107 -15.12 9.32 5.77
CA THR A 107 -15.74 8.19 6.48
C THR A 107 -17.00 8.62 7.22
N LYS A 108 -18.12 7.95 6.92
CA LYS A 108 -19.40 8.14 7.63
C LYS A 108 -19.23 7.93 9.14
N LYS A 109 -19.92 8.74 9.95
CA LYS A 109 -19.79 8.72 11.41
C LYS A 109 -20.07 7.34 12.02
N GLU A 110 -21.06 6.61 11.51
CA GLU A 110 -21.37 5.26 12.02
C GLU A 110 -20.26 4.22 11.80
N TYR A 111 -19.35 4.45 10.84
CA TYR A 111 -18.24 3.56 10.52
C TYR A 111 -16.96 3.89 11.31
N ARG A 112 -16.82 5.10 11.85
CA ARG A 112 -15.59 5.55 12.52
C ARG A 112 -15.20 4.73 13.75
N LYS A 113 -16.15 4.05 14.39
CA LYS A 113 -15.89 3.11 15.50
C LYS A 113 -15.13 1.84 15.09
N ASN A 114 -15.04 1.58 13.79
CA ASN A 114 -14.33 0.44 13.21
C ASN A 114 -13.02 0.86 12.48
N LEU A 115 -12.66 2.15 12.56
CA LEU A 115 -11.49 2.72 11.88
C LEU A 115 -10.49 3.24 12.91
N LEU A 116 -9.31 2.66 12.91
CA LEU A 116 -8.14 3.15 13.65
C LEU A 116 -7.19 3.86 12.68
N ILE A 117 -6.60 4.96 13.12
CA ILE A 117 -5.72 5.80 12.32
C ILE A 117 -4.34 5.81 12.96
N LYS A 118 -3.32 5.38 12.21
CA LYS A 118 -1.93 5.43 12.68
C LYS A 118 -1.05 6.15 11.69
N GLN A 119 -0.59 7.35 12.06
CA GLN A 119 0.34 8.11 11.23
C GLN A 119 1.77 7.56 11.42
N GLY A 120 2.48 7.35 10.32
CA GLY A 120 3.89 7.01 10.35
C GLY A 120 4.39 6.54 9.00
N ALA A 121 5.69 6.73 8.76
CA ALA A 121 6.35 6.18 7.59
C ALA A 121 6.63 4.69 7.79
N PHE A 122 6.42 3.90 6.75
CA PHE A 122 6.89 2.52 6.70
C PHE A 122 8.32 2.50 6.16
N PRO A 123 9.25 1.70 6.73
CA PRO A 123 9.07 0.70 7.77
C PRO A 123 9.29 1.19 9.22
N ASP A 124 9.37 2.49 9.49
CA ASP A 124 9.69 3.04 10.82
C ASP A 124 8.55 2.98 11.85
N ILE A 125 7.40 2.45 11.45
CA ILE A 125 6.23 2.23 12.29
C ILE A 125 6.18 0.81 12.85
N ASP A 126 5.57 0.64 14.02
CA ASP A 126 5.40 -0.65 14.69
C ASP A 126 3.95 -0.92 15.09
N PHE A 127 3.62 -2.21 15.04
CA PHE A 127 2.40 -2.80 15.56
C PHE A 127 2.75 -4.05 16.38
N PRO A 128 1.86 -4.49 17.29
CA PRO A 128 2.07 -5.74 17.99
C PRO A 128 2.12 -6.95 17.05
N GLU A 129 2.74 -8.02 17.52
CA GLU A 129 2.77 -9.28 16.79
C GLU A 129 1.39 -9.94 16.76
N ASN A 130 1.10 -10.69 15.69
CA ASN A 130 -0.12 -11.48 15.55
C ASN A 130 -1.42 -10.66 15.72
N SER A 131 -1.42 -9.44 15.20
CA SER A 131 -2.52 -8.48 15.33
C SER A 131 -3.54 -8.56 14.20
N PHE A 132 -3.09 -8.79 12.96
CA PHE A 132 -3.92 -8.58 11.78
C PHE A 132 -4.29 -9.89 11.09
N ALA A 133 -5.56 -10.02 10.68
CA ALA A 133 -6.00 -11.12 9.84
C ALA A 133 -5.49 -10.98 8.40
N SER A 134 -5.39 -9.75 7.91
CA SER A 134 -4.83 -9.44 6.60
C SER A 134 -4.16 -8.07 6.60
N ILE A 135 -3.09 -7.94 5.82
CA ILE A 135 -2.37 -6.67 5.57
C ILE A 135 -2.38 -6.41 4.07
N LEU A 136 -2.76 -5.20 3.67
CA LEU A 136 -2.69 -4.70 2.29
C LEU A 136 -1.60 -3.65 2.15
N THR A 137 -0.74 -3.80 1.14
CA THR A 137 0.09 -2.72 0.60
C THR A 137 -0.27 -2.55 -0.88
N SER A 138 -0.96 -1.47 -1.23
CA SER A 138 -1.36 -1.19 -2.62
C SER A 138 -0.53 -0.05 -3.19
N ARG A 139 0.37 -0.36 -4.13
CA ARG A 139 1.24 0.62 -4.82
C ARG A 139 2.02 1.51 -3.85
N MET A 140 2.57 0.91 -2.79
CA MET A 140 3.41 1.59 -1.79
C MET A 140 4.84 1.03 -1.76
N MET A 141 4.97 -0.29 -1.86
CA MET A 141 6.24 -0.98 -1.62
C MET A 141 7.33 -0.68 -2.66
N HIS A 142 6.97 -0.14 -3.82
CA HIS A 142 7.95 0.32 -4.81
C HIS A 142 8.70 1.58 -4.40
N PHE A 143 8.30 2.28 -3.34
CA PHE A 143 9.04 3.43 -2.82
C PHE A 143 10.16 3.06 -1.85
N LEU A 144 10.29 1.77 -1.52
CA LEU A 144 11.24 1.29 -0.52
C LEU A 144 12.52 0.80 -1.20
N ASP A 145 13.66 1.16 -0.63
CA ASP A 145 14.92 0.52 -1.00
C ASP A 145 14.96 -0.95 -0.52
N VAL A 146 16.04 -1.65 -0.87
CA VAL A 146 16.23 -3.07 -0.55
C VAL A 146 16.18 -3.36 0.96
N ASP A 147 16.80 -2.51 1.78
CA ASP A 147 16.91 -2.73 3.22
C ASP A 147 15.60 -2.38 3.92
N GLN A 148 14.95 -1.30 3.50
CA GLN A 148 13.61 -0.92 3.93
C GLN A 148 12.57 -1.99 3.56
N PHE A 149 12.63 -2.54 2.35
CA PHE A 149 11.75 -3.62 1.92
C PHE A 149 11.95 -4.87 2.80
N LYS A 150 13.21 -5.30 3.00
CA LYS A 150 13.54 -6.45 3.86
C LYS A 150 13.05 -6.28 5.29
N LEU A 151 13.25 -5.10 5.87
CA LEU A 151 12.76 -4.77 7.21
C LEU A 151 11.24 -4.80 7.25
N GLY A 152 10.60 -4.18 6.26
CA GLY A 152 9.16 -4.14 6.10
C GLY A 152 8.52 -5.52 6.00
N MET A 153 9.09 -6.42 5.19
CA MET A 153 8.58 -7.79 5.04
C MET A 153 8.63 -8.58 6.35
N LYS A 154 9.71 -8.43 7.14
CA LYS A 154 9.81 -9.04 8.48
C LYS A 154 8.73 -8.50 9.43
N LYS A 155 8.51 -7.19 9.41
CA LYS A 155 7.47 -6.52 10.20
C LYS A 155 6.08 -7.02 9.81
N ILE A 156 5.74 -7.03 8.53
CA ILE A 156 4.46 -7.54 8.00
C ILE A 156 4.24 -8.99 8.41
N HIS A 157 5.27 -9.85 8.30
CA HIS A 157 5.18 -11.24 8.78
C HIS A 157 4.87 -11.30 10.28
N ASN A 158 5.59 -10.54 11.11
CA ASN A 158 5.38 -10.53 12.56
C ASN A 158 3.98 -10.03 12.95
N TRP A 159 3.49 -8.97 12.30
CA TRP A 159 2.19 -8.36 12.60
C TRP A 159 1.00 -9.22 12.17
N LEU A 160 1.17 -10.08 11.16
CA LEU A 160 0.14 -11.01 10.74
C LEU A 160 -0.11 -12.09 11.78
N LYS A 161 -1.38 -12.40 12.02
CA LYS A 161 -1.80 -13.59 12.76
C LYS A 161 -1.31 -14.87 12.07
N PRO A 162 -1.19 -16.00 12.77
CA PRO A 162 -0.95 -17.30 12.13
C PRO A 162 -1.94 -17.53 10.99
N SER A 163 -1.44 -17.94 9.82
CA SER A 163 -2.21 -18.10 8.58
C SER A 163 -2.86 -16.82 8.03
N GLY A 164 -2.48 -15.64 8.53
CA GLY A 164 -2.92 -14.35 8.02
C GLY A 164 -2.43 -14.10 6.59
N LYS A 165 -3.15 -13.26 5.85
CA LYS A 165 -2.88 -12.97 4.44
C LYS A 165 -2.09 -11.67 4.27
N PHE A 166 -1.04 -11.70 3.48
CA PHE A 166 -0.42 -10.50 2.93
C PHE A 166 -0.88 -10.30 1.49
N ILE A 167 -1.44 -9.13 1.19
CA ILE A 167 -1.87 -8.73 -0.14
C ILE A 167 -1.00 -7.57 -0.60
N PHE A 168 -0.34 -7.78 -1.74
CA PHE A 168 0.71 -6.90 -2.25
C PHE A 168 0.39 -6.54 -3.69
N ILE A 169 0.36 -5.25 -4.00
CA ILE A 169 0.21 -4.74 -5.37
C ILE A 169 1.30 -3.71 -5.60
N THR A 170 2.01 -3.80 -6.71
CA THR A 170 3.04 -2.81 -7.08
C THR A 170 3.24 -2.73 -8.60
N LEU A 171 4.11 -1.81 -9.02
CA LEU A 171 4.48 -1.64 -10.42
C LEU A 171 5.34 -2.81 -10.91
N SER A 172 5.08 -3.25 -12.14
CA SER A 172 5.94 -4.20 -12.83
C SER A 172 6.93 -3.47 -13.77
N PRO A 173 7.97 -4.16 -14.26
CA PRO A 173 8.86 -3.62 -15.29
C PRO A 173 8.17 -3.32 -16.63
N TYR A 174 6.93 -3.78 -16.81
CA TYR A 174 6.14 -3.61 -18.03
C TYR A 174 5.23 -2.37 -17.99
N HIS A 175 5.19 -1.64 -16.87
CA HIS A 175 4.37 -0.44 -16.74
C HIS A 175 4.67 0.56 -17.86
N TYR A 176 3.65 1.24 -18.40
CA TYR A 176 3.77 2.10 -19.58
C TYR A 176 4.77 3.26 -19.40
N THR A 177 5.05 3.68 -18.17
CA THR A 177 6.08 4.70 -17.87
C THR A 177 7.51 4.13 -17.91
N LEU A 178 7.66 2.81 -17.93
CA LEU A 178 8.94 2.10 -17.79
C LEU A 178 9.27 1.21 -18.99
N ASN A 179 8.26 0.75 -19.74
CA ASN A 179 8.36 -0.39 -20.64
C ASN A 179 9.51 -0.30 -21.66
N GLU A 180 9.58 0.74 -22.49
CA GLU A 180 10.57 0.82 -23.57
C GLU A 180 11.98 1.15 -23.06
N HIS A 181 12.06 1.84 -21.92
CA HIS A 181 13.33 2.38 -21.42
C HIS A 181 14.00 1.47 -20.39
N PHE A 182 13.22 0.86 -19.50
CA PHE A 182 13.75 0.13 -18.34
C PHE A 182 13.60 -1.39 -18.46
N GLN A 183 12.60 -1.90 -19.19
CA GLN A 183 12.43 -3.36 -19.34
C GLN A 183 13.68 -4.07 -19.88
N PRO A 184 14.42 -3.55 -20.89
CA PRO A 184 15.66 -4.20 -21.34
C PRO A 184 16.74 -4.23 -20.25
N ILE A 185 16.79 -3.20 -19.41
CA ILE A 185 17.73 -3.10 -18.28
C ILE A 185 17.36 -4.12 -17.20
N PHE A 186 16.08 -4.20 -16.83
CA PHE A 186 15.56 -5.20 -15.91
C PHE A 186 15.93 -6.61 -16.36
N ASN A 187 15.59 -6.97 -17.60
CA ASN A 187 15.85 -8.30 -18.16
C ASN A 187 17.35 -8.63 -18.19
N LYS A 188 18.20 -7.65 -18.53
CA LYS A 188 19.65 -7.83 -18.50
C LYS A 188 20.15 -8.09 -17.08
N ARG A 189 19.72 -7.30 -16.09
CA ARG A 189 20.10 -7.49 -14.69
C ARG A 189 19.66 -8.86 -14.17
N TRP A 190 18.42 -9.26 -14.47
CA TRP A 190 17.90 -10.58 -14.13
C TRP A 190 18.74 -11.71 -14.73
N SER A 191 19.09 -11.62 -16.02
CA SER A 191 19.93 -12.63 -16.70
C SER A 191 21.35 -12.76 -16.12
N LEU A 192 21.83 -11.74 -15.41
CA LEU A 192 23.13 -11.72 -14.74
C LEU A 192 23.06 -12.19 -13.28
N GLY A 193 21.89 -12.61 -12.80
CA GLY A 193 21.69 -13.11 -11.43
C GLY A 193 21.53 -12.00 -10.39
N ASP A 194 21.19 -10.78 -10.79
CA ASP A 194 20.81 -9.73 -9.85
C ASP A 194 19.45 -10.08 -9.20
N HIS A 195 19.41 -10.10 -7.86
CA HIS A 195 18.18 -10.37 -7.10
C HIS A 195 17.28 -9.12 -6.94
N TRP A 196 17.79 -7.93 -7.28
CA TRP A 196 17.07 -6.65 -7.22
C TRP A 196 17.13 -5.90 -8.57
N PRO A 197 16.75 -6.55 -9.69
CA PRO A 197 16.89 -5.98 -11.03
C PRO A 197 16.05 -4.70 -11.25
N GLY A 198 15.02 -4.50 -10.43
CA GLY A 198 14.02 -3.44 -10.56
C GLY A 198 14.36 -2.09 -9.94
N LEU A 199 15.57 -1.90 -9.40
CA LEU A 199 15.98 -0.61 -8.80
C LEU A 199 16.14 0.49 -9.87
N ILE A 200 15.45 1.61 -9.68
CA ILE A 200 15.45 2.78 -10.56
C ILE A 200 15.73 4.02 -9.69
N ASP A 201 16.78 4.76 -10.00
CA ASP A 201 17.19 5.99 -9.29
C ASP A 201 16.94 7.28 -10.10
N ASN A 202 16.45 7.15 -11.33
CA ASN A 202 16.13 8.25 -12.25
C ASN A 202 14.67 8.19 -12.75
N ASN A 203 13.74 7.76 -11.89
CA ASN A 203 12.34 7.58 -12.26
C ASN A 203 11.68 8.85 -12.79
N LYS A 204 12.10 10.04 -12.34
CA LYS A 204 11.54 11.29 -12.87
C LYS A 204 11.83 11.49 -14.36
N GLU A 205 12.98 10.99 -14.84
CA GLU A 205 13.31 11.01 -16.26
C GLU A 205 12.41 10.07 -17.07
N LEU A 206 12.02 8.94 -16.47
CA LEU A 206 11.18 7.91 -17.11
C LEU A 206 9.68 8.25 -17.05
N ALA A 207 9.24 8.90 -15.98
CA ALA A 207 7.84 9.20 -15.71
C ALA A 207 7.23 10.26 -16.65
N GLY A 208 8.07 10.98 -17.41
CA GLY A 208 7.64 11.98 -18.39
C GLY A 208 6.74 13.05 -17.77
N VAL A 209 5.50 13.15 -18.23
CA VAL A 209 4.53 14.14 -17.73
C VAL A 209 4.13 13.94 -16.26
N LEU A 210 4.43 12.78 -15.67
CA LEU A 210 4.12 12.45 -14.27
C LEU A 210 5.28 12.78 -13.31
N ALA A 211 6.42 13.28 -13.81
CA ALA A 211 7.65 13.48 -13.04
C ALA A 211 7.49 14.36 -11.79
N ASP A 212 6.56 15.32 -11.83
CA ASP A 212 6.33 16.26 -10.72
C ASP A 212 5.59 15.64 -9.53
N ASP A 213 4.94 14.48 -9.74
CA ASP A 213 4.08 13.83 -8.75
C ASP A 213 4.65 12.51 -8.24
N VAL A 214 5.87 12.13 -8.64
CA VAL A 214 6.51 10.87 -8.27
C VAL A 214 7.92 11.08 -7.71
N PRO A 215 8.42 10.18 -6.84
CA PRO A 215 9.81 10.20 -6.42
C PRO A 215 10.75 9.78 -7.55
N ASP A 216 12.02 10.14 -7.40
CA ASP A 216 13.08 9.77 -8.35
C ASP A 216 13.57 8.33 -8.16
N PHE A 217 13.44 7.82 -6.94
CA PHE A 217 13.71 6.44 -6.63
C PHE A 217 12.43 5.62 -6.62
N ILE A 218 12.41 4.51 -7.36
CA ILE A 218 11.43 3.43 -7.23
C ILE A 218 12.08 2.05 -7.41
N GLN A 219 11.35 1.01 -7.04
CA GLN A 219 11.66 -0.37 -7.37
C GLN A 219 10.45 -1.09 -7.96
N VAL A 220 10.65 -1.77 -9.08
CA VAL A 220 9.61 -2.62 -9.69
C VAL A 220 9.86 -4.10 -9.45
N PHE A 221 8.80 -4.89 -9.53
CA PHE A 221 8.84 -6.33 -9.27
C PHE A 221 8.14 -7.10 -10.37
N ASP A 222 8.69 -8.26 -10.70
CA ASP A 222 8.04 -9.22 -11.59
C ASP A 222 7.66 -10.50 -10.84
N VAL A 223 6.83 -11.33 -11.47
CA VAL A 223 6.30 -12.58 -10.91
C VAL A 223 7.42 -13.50 -10.46
N GLU A 224 8.40 -13.80 -11.33
CA GLU A 224 9.51 -14.72 -11.02
C GLU A 224 10.33 -14.23 -9.82
N GLN A 225 10.54 -12.91 -9.72
CA GLN A 225 11.26 -12.31 -8.60
C GLN A 225 10.49 -12.47 -7.29
N LEU A 226 9.18 -12.23 -7.28
CA LEU A 226 8.36 -12.41 -6.08
C LEU A 226 8.31 -13.88 -5.65
N GLU A 227 8.17 -14.81 -6.60
CA GLU A 227 8.19 -16.26 -6.33
C GLU A 227 9.47 -16.71 -5.62
N LEU A 228 10.62 -16.10 -5.95
CA LEU A 228 11.88 -16.38 -5.27
C LEU A 228 12.01 -15.65 -3.92
N LEU A 229 11.53 -14.41 -3.81
CA LEU A 229 11.73 -13.57 -2.62
C LEU A 229 10.80 -13.93 -1.47
N MET A 230 9.51 -14.15 -1.72
CA MET A 230 8.51 -14.25 -0.66
C MET A 230 8.71 -15.42 0.32
N PRO A 231 9.11 -16.63 -0.14
CA PRO A 231 9.43 -17.73 0.78
C PRO A 231 10.55 -17.39 1.77
N GLN A 232 11.50 -16.54 1.39
CA GLN A 232 12.61 -16.12 2.26
C GLN A 232 12.13 -15.27 3.45
N PHE A 233 10.93 -14.69 3.35
CA PHE A 233 10.27 -13.93 4.41
C PHE A 233 9.15 -14.71 5.12
N GLY A 234 9.09 -16.03 4.94
CA GLY A 234 8.12 -16.88 5.63
C GLY A 234 6.70 -16.81 5.04
N PHE A 235 6.58 -16.57 3.74
CA PHE A 235 5.30 -16.53 3.04
C PHE A 235 5.17 -17.66 2.01
N ASN A 236 3.99 -18.29 1.99
CA ASN A 236 3.56 -19.15 0.90
C ASN A 236 2.72 -18.31 -0.07
N ILE A 237 3.07 -18.28 -1.36
CA ILE A 237 2.29 -17.56 -2.36
C ILE A 237 1.06 -18.38 -2.74
N ASP A 238 -0.12 -17.80 -2.58
CA ASP A 238 -1.39 -18.44 -2.98
C ASP A 238 -1.76 -18.04 -4.42
N LYS A 239 -1.42 -16.82 -4.80
CA LYS A 239 -1.67 -16.25 -6.14
C LYS A 239 -0.66 -15.14 -6.41
N VAL A 240 -0.08 -15.12 -7.60
CA VAL A 240 0.73 -14.01 -8.11
C VAL A 240 0.51 -13.91 -9.61
N LYS A 241 0.32 -12.69 -10.14
CA LYS A 241 0.28 -12.46 -11.59
C LYS A 241 0.47 -11.00 -11.94
N LEU A 242 0.80 -10.78 -13.21
CA LEU A 242 0.72 -9.48 -13.85
C LEU A 242 -0.73 -9.12 -14.19
N PHE A 243 -1.05 -7.83 -14.14
CA PHE A 243 -2.34 -7.27 -14.55
C PHE A 243 -2.23 -5.79 -14.93
N ASP A 244 -3.32 -5.22 -15.43
CA ASP A 244 -3.49 -3.77 -15.62
C ASP A 244 -4.85 -3.31 -15.08
N TYR A 245 -4.89 -2.02 -14.73
CA TYR A 245 -6.15 -1.28 -14.57
C TYR A 245 -6.68 -0.88 -15.95
N GLU A 246 -7.99 -0.67 -16.09
CA GLU A 246 -8.59 -0.37 -17.40
C GLU A 246 -8.02 0.89 -18.08
N SER A 247 -7.53 1.84 -17.28
CA SER A 247 -6.93 3.09 -17.76
C SER A 247 -5.47 2.97 -18.21
N ASN A 248 -4.84 1.81 -18.00
CA ASN A 248 -3.43 1.57 -18.29
C ASN A 248 -3.24 0.87 -19.64
N ASP A 249 -2.29 1.36 -20.44
CA ASP A 249 -1.90 0.76 -21.72
C ASP A 249 -0.55 0.03 -21.59
N SER A 250 -0.51 -1.02 -20.76
CA SER A 250 0.70 -1.83 -20.53
C SER A 250 0.53 -3.28 -20.99
N ASN A 251 -0.36 -3.52 -21.97
CA ASN A 251 -0.67 -4.84 -22.52
C ASN A 251 -1.08 -5.89 -21.47
N GLY A 252 -1.80 -5.47 -20.43
CA GLY A 252 -2.27 -6.33 -19.35
C GLY A 252 -1.21 -6.64 -18.29
N LYS A 253 -0.12 -5.88 -18.23
CA LYS A 253 1.08 -6.26 -17.46
C LYS A 253 1.66 -5.17 -16.57
N GLY A 254 1.15 -3.95 -16.54
CA GLY A 254 1.81 -2.82 -15.89
C GLY A 254 1.95 -2.95 -14.37
N HIS A 255 1.22 -3.86 -13.75
CA HIS A 255 1.28 -4.13 -12.32
C HIS A 255 1.52 -5.61 -12.05
N VAL A 256 2.06 -5.89 -10.87
CA VAL A 256 2.06 -7.23 -10.28
C VAL A 256 1.24 -7.21 -9.00
N GLY A 257 0.38 -8.20 -8.85
CA GLY A 257 -0.39 -8.41 -7.63
C GLY A 257 -0.13 -9.80 -7.07
N MET A 258 -0.18 -9.91 -5.74
CA MET A 258 0.06 -11.14 -5.01
C MET A 258 -0.86 -11.27 -3.79
N ILE A 259 -1.29 -12.50 -3.52
CA ILE A 259 -1.86 -12.95 -2.25
C ILE A 259 -0.91 -14.01 -1.69
N ALA A 260 -0.45 -13.84 -0.46
CA ALA A 260 0.41 -14.79 0.21
C ALA A 260 -0.06 -15.07 1.64
N THR A 261 0.13 -16.30 2.11
CA THR A 261 -0.18 -16.74 3.47
C THR A 261 1.08 -16.74 4.33
N LYS A 262 1.00 -16.17 5.55
CA LYS A 262 2.04 -16.34 6.57
C LYS A 262 2.20 -17.82 6.91
N ILE A 263 3.40 -18.35 6.72
CA ILE A 263 3.78 -19.68 7.22
C ILE A 263 4.23 -19.50 8.67
N SER A 264 3.78 -20.39 9.55
CA SER A 264 4.26 -20.41 10.94
C SER A 264 5.74 -20.77 10.94
N SER A 265 6.58 -19.92 11.52
CA SER A 265 7.96 -20.24 11.88
C SER A 265 8.00 -21.11 13.12
#